data_AF-A0A6J7DRP0-F1
#
_entry.id   AF-A0A6J7DRP0-F1
#
_cell.length_a   1.000
_cell.length_b   1.000
_cell.length_c   1.000
_cell.angle_alpha   90.00
_cell.angle_beta   90.00
_cell.angle_gamma   90.00
#
_symmetry.space_group_name_H-M   'P 1'
#
loop_
_entity.id
_entity.type
_entity.pdbx_description
1 polymer ?
#
loop_
_entity_poly.entity_id
_entity_poly.type
_entity_poly.pdbx_seq_one_letter_code
_entity_poly.pdbx_strand_id
1 'polypeptide(L)'
;MSLEGLERELHASGVMMIPIPRAGTLIEVGGREEALAVSGIVGLEITVPPGRSLVPLPEGDRYLGFLFAKAATPAEVEASLRSAHALLTINIA
;
A
#
# COMPACT_ATOMS: atom_id res chain seq x y z
N MET A 1 -26.31 -20.75 -4.18
CA MET A 1 -24.95 -21.30 -4.37
C MET A 1 -24.58 -22.05 -3.10
N SER A 2 -24.19 -23.32 -3.21
CA SER A 2 -23.68 -24.12 -2.08
C SER A 2 -22.21 -23.75 -1.83
N LEU A 3 -21.77 -23.80 -0.57
CA LEU A 3 -20.36 -23.61 -0.17
C LEU A 3 -19.56 -24.93 -0.18
N GLU A 4 -20.17 -26.04 -0.63
CA GLU A 4 -19.50 -27.34 -0.75
C GLU A 4 -18.28 -27.25 -1.67
N GLY A 5 -17.11 -27.64 -1.14
CA GLY A 5 -15.83 -27.63 -1.85
C GLY A 5 -15.02 -26.33 -1.75
N LEU A 6 -15.50 -25.30 -1.04
CA LEU A 6 -14.71 -24.10 -0.75
C LEU A 6 -13.85 -24.31 0.51
N GLU A 7 -12.53 -24.17 0.35
CA GLU A 7 -11.59 -24.15 1.46
C GLU A 7 -11.27 -22.71 1.87
N ARG A 8 -11.09 -22.50 3.18
CA ARG A 8 -10.68 -21.20 3.72
C ARG A 8 -9.20 -20.99 3.40
N GLU A 9 -8.86 -19.81 2.87
CA GLU A 9 -7.47 -19.39 2.74
C GLU A 9 -6.77 -19.43 4.12
N LEU A 10 -5.66 -20.17 4.19
CA LEU A 10 -4.93 -20.42 5.43
C LEU A 10 -4.04 -19.24 5.82
N HIS A 11 -3.59 -18.45 4.84
CA HIS A 11 -2.73 -17.29 5.08
C HIS A 11 -3.55 -16.02 5.30
N ALA A 12 -3.06 -15.17 6.21
CA ALA A 12 -3.57 -13.82 6.31
C ALA A 12 -3.18 -13.02 5.06
N SER A 13 -4.09 -12.16 4.62
CA SER A 13 -3.85 -11.18 3.56
C SER A 13 -4.26 -9.80 4.07
N GLY A 14 -3.54 -8.76 3.65
CA GLY A 14 -3.84 -7.39 4.03
C GLY A 14 -3.48 -6.39 2.96
N VAL A 15 -4.12 -5.23 3.05
CA VAL A 15 -3.86 -4.07 2.20
C VAL A 15 -3.66 -2.85 3.09
N MET A 16 -2.67 -2.04 2.77
CA MET A 16 -2.47 -0.71 3.34
C MET A 16 -2.78 0.33 2.27
N MET A 17 -3.73 1.22 2.58
CA MET A 17 -3.97 2.43 1.78
C MET A 17 -2.86 3.44 2.11
N ILE A 18 -2.16 3.94 1.10
CA ILE A 18 -1.05 4.87 1.29
C ILE A 18 -1.63 6.30 1.39
N PRO A 19 -1.56 6.95 2.57
CA PRO A 19 -2.12 8.28 2.74
C PRO A 19 -1.31 9.31 1.94
N ILE A 20 -1.98 10.38 1.53
CA ILE A 20 -1.32 11.58 1.01
C ILE A 20 -0.91 12.44 2.22
N PRO A 21 0.39 12.63 2.50
CA PRO A 21 0.84 13.27 3.74
C PRO A 21 0.60 14.79 3.77
N ARG A 22 0.56 15.44 2.61
CA ARG A 22 0.27 16.87 2.44
C ARG A 22 -0.19 17.18 1.02
N ALA A 23 -0.81 18.34 0.84
CA ALA A 23 -1.16 18.85 -0.48
C ALA A 23 0.08 19.30 -1.27
N GLY A 24 -0.06 19.34 -2.59
CA GLY A 24 0.95 19.82 -3.53
C GLY A 24 0.96 19.00 -4.82
N THR A 25 2.01 19.13 -5.63
CA THR A 25 2.15 18.35 -6.87
C THR A 25 3.06 17.15 -6.63
N LEU A 26 2.57 15.93 -6.91
CA LEU A 26 3.40 14.73 -6.80
C LEU A 26 4.56 14.82 -7.79
N ILE A 27 5.80 14.78 -7.28
CA ILE A 27 7.00 14.73 -8.12
C ILE A 27 7.38 13.28 -8.37
N GLU A 28 7.48 12.49 -7.32
CA GLU A 28 7.86 11.08 -7.41
C GLU A 28 7.49 10.31 -6.13
N VAL A 29 7.45 8.98 -6.26
CA VAL A 29 7.40 8.05 -5.13
C VAL A 29 8.66 7.18 -5.22
N GLY A 30 9.61 7.41 -4.33
CA GLY A 30 10.86 6.64 -4.20
C GLY A 30 10.73 5.47 -3.23
N GLY A 31 11.78 4.63 -3.15
CA GLY A 31 11.83 3.49 -2.22
C GLY A 31 10.97 2.28 -2.64
N ARG A 32 10.52 2.24 -3.90
CA ARG A 32 9.53 1.27 -4.38
C ARG A 32 10.10 -0.14 -4.46
N GLU A 33 11.34 -0.27 -4.92
CA GLU A 33 12.02 -1.56 -5.04
C GLU A 33 12.33 -2.13 -3.66
N GLU A 34 12.78 -1.28 -2.75
CA GLU A 34 13.06 -1.62 -1.35
C GLU A 34 11.78 -2.04 -0.62
N ALA A 35 10.67 -1.32 -0.82
CA ALA A 35 9.37 -1.68 -0.27
C ALA A 35 8.87 -3.04 -0.80
N LEU A 36 9.04 -3.32 -2.10
CA LEU A 36 8.69 -4.61 -2.70
C LEU A 36 9.61 -5.75 -2.25
N ALA A 37 10.86 -5.45 -1.85
CA ALA A 37 11.80 -6.43 -1.33
C ALA A 37 11.52 -6.85 0.13
N VAL A 38 10.61 -6.15 0.84
CA VAL A 38 10.21 -6.54 2.20
C VAL A 38 9.48 -7.88 2.17
N SER A 39 9.89 -8.81 3.03
CA SER A 39 9.26 -10.12 3.15
C SER A 39 7.77 -10.01 3.42
N GLY A 40 6.98 -10.80 2.68
CA GLY A 40 5.52 -10.80 2.76
C GLY A 40 4.82 -9.73 1.91
N ILE A 41 5.54 -8.77 1.32
CA ILE A 41 4.96 -7.86 0.33
C ILE A 41 4.77 -8.59 -1.00
N VAL A 42 3.57 -8.48 -1.54
CA VAL A 42 3.19 -9.13 -2.80
C VAL A 42 2.82 -8.13 -3.89
N GLY A 43 2.74 -6.83 -3.56
CA GLY A 43 2.45 -5.79 -4.54
C GLY A 43 2.50 -4.38 -3.97
N LEU A 44 2.80 -3.44 -4.85
CA LEU A 44 2.75 -1.99 -4.63
C LEU A 44 2.14 -1.35 -5.87
N GLU A 45 1.01 -0.68 -5.70
CA GLU A 45 0.34 0.07 -6.76
C GLU A 45 0.31 1.54 -6.39
N ILE A 46 0.84 2.41 -7.25
CA ILE A 46 0.72 3.87 -7.11
C ILE A 46 -0.27 4.34 -8.17
N THR A 47 -1.42 4.85 -7.72
CA THR A 47 -2.55 5.19 -8.57
C THR A 47 -2.53 6.63 -9.07
N VAL A 48 -1.70 7.49 -8.45
CA VAL A 48 -1.52 8.88 -8.87
C VAL A 48 -0.21 9.02 -9.65
N PRO A 49 -0.25 9.44 -10.94
CA PRO A 49 0.97 9.66 -11.69
C PRO A 49 1.69 10.95 -11.26
N PRO A 50 3.03 11.02 -11.44
CA PRO A 50 3.79 12.27 -11.30
C PRO A 50 3.19 13.44 -12.07
N GLY A 51 3.34 14.66 -11.54
CA GLY A 51 2.80 15.89 -12.09
C GLY A 51 1.33 16.17 -11.76
N ARG A 52 0.66 15.31 -10.98
CA ARG A 52 -0.72 15.53 -10.54
C ARG A 52 -0.78 16.19 -9.16
N SER A 53 -1.80 17.03 -8.99
CA SER A 53 -2.13 17.60 -7.69
C SER A 53 -2.62 16.52 -6.72
N LEU A 54 -2.14 16.62 -5.49
CA LEU A 54 -2.51 15.81 -4.35
C LEU A 54 -3.29 16.66 -3.35
N VAL A 55 -4.38 16.09 -2.83
CA VAL A 55 -5.18 16.68 -1.76
C VAL A 55 -5.34 15.60 -0.68
N PRO A 56 -4.86 15.83 0.56
CA PRO A 56 -5.07 14.91 1.67
C PRO A 56 -6.55 14.72 1.98
N LEU A 57 -6.89 13.60 2.63
CA LEU A 57 -8.21 13.42 3.21
C LEU A 57 -8.39 14.34 4.45
N PRO A 58 -9.60 14.83 4.73
CA PRO A 58 -10.87 14.50 4.07
C PRO A 58 -11.19 15.30 2.79
N GLU A 59 -10.44 16.34 2.45
CA GLU A 59 -10.74 17.19 1.28
C GLU A 59 -10.50 16.49 -0.06
N GLY A 60 -9.61 15.49 -0.09
CA GLY A 60 -9.34 14.64 -1.25
C GLY A 60 -10.38 13.52 -1.45
N ASP A 61 -10.28 12.84 -2.59
CA ASP A 61 -11.17 11.75 -2.99
C ASP A 61 -10.45 10.40 -3.17
N ARG A 62 -9.13 10.36 -2.92
CA ARG A 62 -8.29 9.20 -3.23
C ARG A 62 -7.08 9.07 -2.30
N TYR A 63 -6.54 7.86 -2.24
CA TYR A 63 -5.23 7.57 -1.68
C TYR A 63 -4.14 7.68 -2.75
N LEU A 64 -2.88 7.74 -2.34
CA LEU A 64 -1.74 7.75 -3.26
C LEU A 64 -1.60 6.39 -4.00
N GLY A 65 -1.97 5.31 -3.31
CA GLY A 65 -1.82 3.95 -3.78
C GLY A 65 -2.10 2.91 -2.70
N PHE A 66 -1.67 1.68 -2.96
CA PHE A 66 -1.90 0.51 -2.12
C PHE A 66 -0.64 -0.36 -2.00
N LEU A 67 -0.39 -0.86 -0.80
CA LEU A 67 0.56 -1.95 -0.54
C LEU A 67 -0.22 -3.21 -0.18
N PHE A 68 0.20 -4.35 -0.71
CA PHE A 68 -0.44 -5.64 -0.48
C PHE A 68 0.54 -6.61 0.18
N ALA A 69 0.07 -7.35 1.17
CA ALA A 69 0.88 -8.32 1.88
C ALA A 69 0.14 -9.63 2.14
N LYS A 70 0.90 -10.71 2.23
CA LYS A 70 0.46 -12.03 2.67
C LYS A 70 1.47 -12.63 3.63
N ALA A 71 0.98 -13.22 4.72
CA ALA A 71 1.80 -13.92 5.71
C ALA A 71 0.98 -14.96 6.48
N ALA A 72 1.60 -15.72 7.38
CA ALA A 72 0.90 -16.75 8.13
C ALA A 72 -0.10 -16.13 9.13
N THR A 73 0.23 -14.97 9.69
CA THR A 73 -0.63 -14.28 10.68
C THR A 73 -0.96 -12.84 10.32
N PRO A 74 -2.10 -12.29 10.80
CA PRO A 74 -2.41 -10.87 10.60
C PRO A 74 -1.35 -9.92 11.17
N ALA A 75 -0.72 -10.28 12.30
CA ALA A 75 0.34 -9.47 12.91
C ALA A 75 1.58 -9.36 12.01
N GLU A 76 1.96 -10.46 11.35
CA GLU A 76 3.05 -10.45 10.36
C GLU A 76 2.69 -9.62 9.14
N VAL A 77 1.45 -9.74 8.63
CA VAL A 77 0.95 -8.91 7.52
C VAL A 77 1.06 -7.43 7.86
N GLU A 78 0.61 -7.01 9.04
CA GLU A 78 0.73 -5.62 9.48
C GLU A 78 2.19 -5.16 9.60
N ALA A 79 3.07 -6.01 10.14
CA ALA A 79 4.48 -5.70 10.28
C ALA A 79 5.16 -5.50 8.91
N SER A 80 4.88 -6.38 7.94
CA SER A 80 5.37 -6.25 6.57
C SER A 80 4.88 -4.97 5.91
N LEU A 81 3.57 -4.67 6.00
CA LEU A 81 2.99 -3.45 5.42
C LEU A 81 3.60 -2.17 6.02
N ARG A 82 3.75 -2.11 7.35
CA ARG A 82 4.35 -0.94 8.03
C ARG A 82 5.83 -0.77 7.66
N SER A 83 6.58 -1.88 7.60
CA SER A 83 7.99 -1.85 7.23
C SER A 83 8.19 -1.38 5.79
N ALA A 84 7.39 -1.91 4.85
CA ALA A 84 7.44 -1.50 3.44
C ALA A 84 7.03 -0.04 3.25
N HIS A 85 5.97 0.42 3.92
CA HIS A 85 5.53 1.81 3.86
C HIS A 85 6.60 2.78 4.39
N ALA A 86 7.35 2.41 5.43
CA ALA A 86 8.42 3.24 5.99
C ALA A 86 9.60 3.45 5.03
N LEU A 87 9.77 2.60 4.02
CA LEU A 87 10.80 2.74 2.99
C LEU A 87 10.36 3.68 1.85
N LEU A 88 9.06 3.93 1.71
CA LEU A 88 8.54 4.81 0.67
C LEU A 88 8.84 6.28 0.99
N THR A 89 9.34 7.00 -0.01
CA THR A 89 9.53 8.45 0.07
C THR A 89 8.60 9.14 -0.91
N ILE A 90 7.76 10.04 -0.42
CA ILE A 90 6.77 10.76 -1.25
C ILE A 90 7.27 12.20 -1.43
N ASN A 91 7.76 12.51 -2.62
CA ASN A 91 8.25 13.84 -2.97
C ASN A 91 7.11 14.66 -3.57
N ILE A 92 6.83 15.80 -2.95
CA ILE A 92 5.72 16.69 -3.32
C ILE A 92 6.30 18.11 -3.47
N ALA A 93 5.96 18.83 -4.53
CA ALA A 93 6.22 20.27 -4.63
C ALA A 93 5.08 21.05 -3.97
#